data_AF-A0A1H6BKN5-F1
#
_entry.id   AF-A0A1H6BKN5-F1
#
_cell.length_a   1.000
_cell.length_b   1.000
_cell.length_c   1.000
_cell.angle_alpha   90.00
_cell.angle_beta   90.00
_cell.angle_gamma   90.00
#
_symmetry.space_group_name_H-M   'P 1'
#
loop_
_entity.id
_entity.type
_entity.pdbx_description
1 polymer ?
#
loop_
_entity_poly.entity_id
_entity_poly.type
_entity_poly.pdbx_seq_one_letter_code
_entity_poly.pdbx_strand_id
1 'polypeptide(L)'
;MSASTARDERPSFYIQAATDPIRCTGAFVEYADETLLVEPIESVTEDNFLAVVALDHGLPRLVRLKSTGRDGDGRFTPKGDPKEAFTINDAFTFERRDFGKFVHILGRAVDQTRSFPKLTIGGRS
;
A
#
# COMPACT_ATOMS: atom_id res chain seq x y z
N MET A 1 -0.21 14.62 37.65
CA MET A 1 -1.23 14.34 36.63
C MET A 1 -0.49 13.76 35.43
N SER A 2 -0.45 12.44 35.30
CA SER A 2 0.22 11.78 34.20
C SER A 2 -0.76 11.67 33.04
N ALA A 3 -0.48 12.34 31.93
CA ALA A 3 -1.25 12.21 30.71
C ALA A 3 -1.13 10.76 30.23
N SER A 4 -2.22 10.00 30.39
CA SER A 4 -2.39 8.70 29.76
C SER A 4 -2.38 8.93 28.25
N THR A 5 -1.27 8.62 27.59
CA THR A 5 -1.23 8.44 26.14
C THR A 5 -2.03 7.19 25.83
N ALA A 6 -3.36 7.34 25.74
CA ALA A 6 -4.20 6.37 25.08
C ALA A 6 -3.69 6.28 23.64
N ARG A 7 -2.86 5.27 23.35
CA ARG A 7 -2.68 4.82 21.97
C ARG A 7 -4.08 4.47 21.50
N ASP A 8 -4.54 5.17 20.47
CA ASP A 8 -5.77 4.91 19.74
C ASP A 8 -5.82 3.39 19.48
N GLU A 9 -6.62 2.65 20.24
CA GLU A 9 -6.72 1.19 20.17
C GLU A 9 -7.52 0.81 18.92
N ARG A 10 -7.01 1.13 17.74
CA ARG A 10 -7.59 0.61 16.51
C ARG A 10 -7.31 -0.89 16.48
N PRO A 11 -8.34 -1.76 16.48
CA PRO A 11 -8.12 -3.19 16.52
C PRO A 11 -7.38 -3.59 15.25
N SER A 12 -6.14 -4.03 15.40
CA SER A 12 -5.38 -4.62 14.31
C SER A 12 -5.89 -6.04 14.05
N PHE A 13 -5.81 -6.50 12.80
CA PHE A 13 -6.24 -7.83 12.39
C PHE A 13 -5.20 -8.49 11.50
N TYR A 14 -5.27 -9.82 11.40
CA TYR A 14 -4.37 -10.60 10.53
C TYR A 14 -5.01 -10.83 9.16
N ILE A 15 -4.22 -10.70 8.09
CA ILE A 15 -4.66 -10.98 6.71
C ILE A 15 -3.57 -11.71 5.93
N GLN A 16 -3.97 -12.66 5.08
CA GLN A 16 -3.07 -13.26 4.10
C GLN A 16 -2.96 -12.34 2.89
N ALA A 17 -1.74 -11.94 2.52
CA ALA A 17 -1.51 -11.09 1.36
C ALA A 17 -0.26 -11.53 0.58
N ALA A 18 -0.31 -11.31 -0.73
CA ALA A 18 0.85 -11.46 -1.60
C ALA A 18 1.82 -10.29 -1.37
N THR A 19 3.11 -10.57 -1.21
CA THR A 19 4.10 -9.59 -0.74
C THR A 19 5.20 -9.33 -1.75
N ASP A 20 6.19 -10.21 -1.78
CA ASP A 20 7.41 -10.06 -2.55
C ASP A 20 7.37 -10.98 -3.76
N PRO A 21 7.77 -10.51 -4.96
CA PRO A 21 7.91 -11.41 -6.11
C PRO A 21 9.04 -12.40 -5.83
N ILE A 22 8.71 -13.70 -5.77
CA ILE A 22 9.68 -14.78 -5.51
C ILE A 22 10.16 -15.45 -6.81
N ARG A 23 9.36 -15.39 -7.87
CA ARG A 23 9.71 -15.97 -9.17
C ARG A 23 9.08 -15.17 -10.30
N CYS A 24 9.82 -14.98 -11.38
CA CYS A 24 9.30 -14.41 -12.62
C CYS A 24 9.60 -15.38 -13.78
N THR A 25 8.57 -15.83 -14.48
CA THR A 25 8.68 -16.69 -15.66
C THR A 25 7.91 -16.10 -16.81
N GLY A 26 8.59 -15.34 -17.67
CA GLY A 26 8.06 -14.81 -18.94
C GLY A 26 6.79 -13.95 -18.79
N ALA A 27 5.64 -14.62 -18.68
CA ALA A 27 4.31 -14.01 -18.55
C ALA A 27 3.74 -13.99 -17.12
N PHE A 28 4.40 -14.65 -16.15
CA PHE A 28 3.87 -14.80 -14.79
C PHE A 28 4.88 -14.36 -13.73
N VAL A 29 4.37 -13.68 -12.71
CA VAL A 29 5.11 -13.35 -11.49
C VAL A 29 4.43 -14.09 -10.33
N GLU A 30 5.19 -14.94 -9.66
CA GLU A 30 4.82 -15.61 -8.42
C GLU A 30 5.24 -14.73 -7.25
N TYR A 31 4.37 -14.60 -6.26
CA TYR A 31 4.59 -13.81 -5.07
C TYR A 31 4.65 -14.72 -3.84
N ALA A 32 5.42 -14.33 -2.83
CA ALA A 32 5.28 -14.89 -1.49
C ALA A 32 3.91 -14.52 -0.92
N ASP A 33 3.30 -15.45 -0.21
CA ASP A 33 2.06 -15.22 0.53
C ASP A 33 2.36 -15.28 2.03
N GLU A 34 2.06 -14.18 2.74
CA GLU A 34 2.38 -14.04 4.16
C GLU A 34 1.19 -13.53 4.96
N THR A 35 1.14 -13.93 6.23
CA THR A 35 0.16 -13.41 7.18
C THR A 35 0.67 -12.10 7.79
N LEU A 36 -0.03 -11.01 7.54
CA LEU A 36 0.35 -9.66 7.95
C LEU A 36 -0.56 -9.15 9.07
N LEU A 37 0.02 -8.48 10.07
CA LEU A 37 -0.74 -7.68 11.02
C LEU A 37 -1.04 -6.30 10.41
N VAL A 38 -2.31 -5.96 10.35
CA VAL A 38 -2.82 -4.78 9.66
C VAL A 38 -3.68 -3.93 10.59
N GLU A 39 -3.42 -2.63 10.58
CA GLU A 39 -4.26 -1.63 11.23
C GLU A 39 -5.24 -1.06 10.20
N PRO A 40 -6.56 -1.10 10.44
CA PRO A 40 -7.54 -0.55 9.52
C PRO A 40 -7.35 0.97 9.37
N ILE A 41 -7.38 1.44 8.13
CA ILE A 41 -7.41 2.88 7.81
C ILE A 41 -8.58 3.18 6.89
N GLU A 42 -9.35 4.21 7.22
CA GLU A 42 -10.54 4.61 6.45
C GLU A 42 -10.17 5.44 5.22
N SER A 43 -8.98 6.06 5.22
CA SER A 43 -8.51 6.88 4.11
C SER A 43 -6.99 6.99 4.08
N VAL A 44 -6.44 7.36 2.93
CA VAL A 44 -5.01 7.66 2.76
C VAL A 44 -4.69 8.98 3.46
N THR A 45 -4.18 8.89 4.68
CA THR A 45 -3.83 10.04 5.54
C THR A 45 -2.33 10.34 5.54
N GLU A 46 -1.51 9.31 5.35
CA GLU A 46 -0.05 9.36 5.45
C GLU A 46 0.60 9.25 4.06
N ASP A 47 1.81 9.79 3.94
CA ASP A 47 2.60 9.68 2.71
C ASP A 47 3.63 8.56 2.86
N ASN A 48 3.76 7.74 1.81
CA ASN A 48 4.83 6.74 1.69
C ASN A 48 4.83 5.65 2.79
N PHE A 49 3.78 4.83 2.84
CA PHE A 49 3.65 3.74 3.81
C PHE A 49 3.32 2.39 3.13
N LEU A 50 3.47 1.30 3.88
CA LEU A 50 3.07 -0.03 3.43
C LEU A 50 1.59 -0.25 3.73
N ALA A 51 0.82 -0.46 2.67
CA ALA A 51 -0.60 -0.74 2.74
C ALA A 51 -0.88 -2.15 2.22
N VAL A 52 -1.87 -2.81 2.81
CA VAL A 52 -2.49 -3.96 2.17
C VAL A 52 -3.66 -3.44 1.33
N VAL A 53 -3.58 -3.67 0.02
CA VAL A 53 -4.61 -3.25 -0.95
C VAL A 53 -5.16 -4.45 -1.70
N ALA A 54 -6.43 -4.37 -2.08
CA ALA A 54 -7.03 -5.25 -3.08
C ALA A 54 -7.53 -4.38 -4.24
N LEU A 55 -7.08 -4.67 -5.45
CA LEU A 55 -7.76 -4.17 -6.64
C LEU A 55 -9.08 -4.94 -6.78
N ASP A 56 -10.08 -4.38 -7.48
CA ASP A 56 -11.38 -5.05 -7.67
C ASP A 56 -11.26 -6.54 -8.02
N HIS A 57 -11.88 -7.39 -7.21
CA HIS A 57 -11.87 -8.86 -7.31
C HIS A 57 -10.47 -9.52 -7.25
N GLY A 58 -9.43 -8.76 -6.88
CA GLY A 58 -8.06 -9.24 -6.74
C GLY A 58 -7.76 -9.78 -5.34
N LEU A 59 -6.70 -10.59 -5.26
CA LEU A 59 -6.14 -11.02 -3.98
C LEU A 59 -5.50 -9.82 -3.25
N PRO A 60 -5.56 -9.76 -1.91
CA PRO A 60 -4.85 -8.77 -1.12
C PRO A 60 -3.35 -8.78 -1.44
N ARG A 61 -2.76 -7.59 -1.61
CA ARG A 61 -1.33 -7.41 -1.86
C ARG A 61 -0.76 -6.38 -0.92
N LEU A 62 0.43 -6.65 -0.40
CA LEU A 62 1.24 -5.64 0.26
C LEU A 62 1.88 -4.74 -0.79
N VAL A 63 1.67 -3.44 -0.65
CA VAL A 63 2.19 -2.44 -1.58
C VAL A 63 2.75 -1.24 -0.84
N ARG A 64 3.70 -0.56 -1.47
CA ARG A 64 4.06 0.80 -1.11
C ARG A 64 3.07 1.76 -1.75
N LEU A 65 2.39 2.54 -0.91
CA LEU A 65 1.51 3.61 -1.35
C LEU A 65 2.18 4.96 -1.10
N LYS A 66 2.27 5.80 -2.14
CA LYS A 66 2.97 7.09 -2.07
C LYS A 66 2.18 8.19 -2.78
N SER A 67 1.92 9.31 -2.11
CA SER A 67 1.40 10.51 -2.78
C SER A 67 2.45 11.10 -3.72
N THR A 68 2.02 11.53 -4.90
CA THR A 68 2.88 12.22 -5.88
C THR A 68 2.93 13.73 -5.67
N GLY A 69 2.01 14.29 -4.88
CA GLY A 69 1.77 15.75 -4.79
C GLY A 69 1.27 16.36 -6.10
N ARG A 70 0.75 15.54 -7.02
CA ARG A 70 0.32 15.91 -8.37
C ARG A 70 -0.99 15.23 -8.74
N ASP A 71 -1.60 15.64 -9.84
CA ASP A 71 -2.71 14.93 -10.51
C ASP A 71 -2.20 13.94 -11.57
N GLY A 72 -3.13 13.22 -12.22
CA GLY A 72 -2.82 12.31 -13.33
C GLY A 72 -2.14 12.98 -14.54
N ASP A 73 -2.27 14.30 -14.69
CA ASP A 73 -1.61 15.09 -15.75
C ASP A 73 -0.25 15.65 -15.31
N GLY A 74 0.17 15.38 -14.07
CA GLY A 74 1.45 15.82 -13.51
C GLY A 74 1.47 17.27 -13.01
N ARG A 75 0.31 17.94 -12.88
CA ARG A 75 0.19 19.28 -12.28
C ARG A 75 0.18 19.18 -10.77
N PHE A 76 0.63 20.23 -10.09
CA PHE A 76 0.54 20.28 -8.62
C PHE A 76 -0.90 20.15 -8.16
N THR A 77 -1.13 19.35 -7.13
CA THR A 77 -2.46 19.11 -6.57
C THR A 77 -2.40 19.13 -5.04
N PRO A 78 -3.31 19.86 -4.37
CA PRO A 78 -3.36 19.87 -2.91
C PRO A 78 -3.62 18.49 -2.32
N LYS A 79 -3.00 18.22 -1.17
CA LYS A 79 -3.26 16.99 -0.39
C LYS A 79 -4.74 16.89 -0.04
N GLY A 80 -5.35 15.73 -0.27
CA GLY A 80 -6.77 15.49 -0.03
C GLY A 80 -7.69 15.80 -1.22
N ASP A 81 -7.18 16.43 -2.28
CA ASP A 81 -7.97 16.66 -3.49
C ASP A 81 -8.34 15.32 -4.15
N PRO A 82 -9.59 15.13 -4.66
CA PRO A 82 -9.98 13.91 -5.36
C PRO A 82 -9.09 13.52 -6.54
N LYS A 83 -8.38 14.48 -7.15
CA LYS A 83 -7.43 14.26 -8.25
C LYS A 83 -6.01 13.98 -7.78
N GLU A 84 -5.73 14.06 -6.48
CA GLU A 84 -4.40 13.75 -5.93
C GLU A 84 -4.01 12.33 -6.35
N ALA A 85 -2.90 12.22 -7.09
CA ALA A 85 -2.40 10.96 -7.61
C ALA A 85 -1.45 10.27 -6.63
N PHE A 86 -1.59 8.95 -6.55
CA PHE A 86 -0.83 8.02 -5.73
C PHE A 86 -0.18 6.96 -6.59
N THR A 87 1.04 6.57 -6.25
CA THR A 87 1.68 5.40 -6.84
C THR A 87 1.55 4.17 -5.94
N ILE A 88 1.26 3.03 -6.58
CA ILE A 88 1.32 1.69 -5.99
C ILE A 88 2.59 1.02 -6.52
N ASN A 89 3.54 0.73 -5.62
CA ASN A 89 4.85 0.14 -5.94
C ASN A 89 5.62 0.88 -7.06
N ASP A 90 5.39 2.19 -7.24
CA ASP A 90 5.90 3.02 -8.35
C ASP A 90 5.60 2.51 -9.77
N ALA A 91 4.72 1.52 -9.91
CA ALA A 91 4.38 0.91 -11.19
C ALA A 91 3.02 1.39 -11.71
N PHE A 92 2.06 1.60 -10.81
CA PHE A 92 0.70 1.98 -11.16
C PHE A 92 0.32 3.28 -10.47
N THR A 93 -0.34 4.17 -11.20
CA THR A 93 -0.82 5.45 -10.70
C THR A 93 -2.35 5.44 -10.62
N PHE A 94 -2.88 5.86 -9.48
CA PHE A 94 -4.31 5.99 -9.23
C PHE A 94 -4.59 7.36 -8.60
N GLU A 95 -5.77 7.92 -8.85
CA GLU A 95 -6.19 9.15 -8.18
C GLU A 95 -6.96 8.84 -6.90
N ARG A 96 -6.98 9.78 -5.95
CA ARG A 96 -7.70 9.62 -4.67
C ARG A 96 -9.16 9.18 -4.86
N ARG A 97 -9.83 9.64 -5.92
CA ARG A 97 -11.21 9.27 -6.27
C ARG A 97 -11.41 7.82 -6.73
N ASP A 98 -10.33 7.08 -7.00
CA ASP A 98 -10.36 5.68 -7.40
C ASP A 98 -10.35 4.74 -6.19
N PHE A 99 -9.91 5.24 -5.03
CA PHE A 99 -9.93 4.50 -3.77
C PHE A 99 -11.37 4.30 -3.29
N GLY A 100 -11.69 3.07 -2.89
CA GLY A 100 -13.05 2.62 -2.57
C GLY A 100 -13.92 2.28 -3.79
N LYS A 101 -13.46 2.58 -5.01
CA LYS A 101 -14.10 2.12 -6.26
C LYS A 101 -13.39 0.92 -6.84
N PHE A 102 -12.11 1.09 -7.17
CA PHE A 102 -11.28 0.09 -7.84
C PHE A 102 -10.09 -0.35 -6.99
N VAL A 103 -9.68 0.50 -6.04
CA VAL A 103 -8.57 0.25 -5.12
C VAL A 103 -9.12 0.25 -3.70
N HIS A 104 -9.15 -0.93 -3.08
CA HIS A 104 -9.63 -1.10 -1.70
C HIS A 104 -8.44 -1.19 -0.77
N ILE A 105 -8.27 -0.18 0.09
CA ILE A 105 -7.26 -0.24 1.14
C ILE A 105 -7.85 -1.03 2.30
N LEU A 106 -7.24 -2.17 2.61
CA LEU A 106 -7.65 -3.03 3.72
C LEU A 106 -7.02 -2.56 5.03
N GLY A 107 -5.85 -1.94 4.95
CA GLY A 107 -5.23 -1.24 6.08
C GLY A 107 -3.74 -0.99 5.89
N ARG A 108 -3.12 -0.43 6.92
CA ARG A 108 -1.67 -0.23 7.02
C ARG A 108 -1.01 -1.46 7.64
N ALA A 109 0.06 -1.95 7.05
CA ALA A 109 0.86 -3.02 7.66
C ALA A 109 1.62 -2.47 8.88
N VAL A 110 1.51 -3.15 10.03
CA VAL A 110 2.03 -2.69 11.33
C VAL A 110 3.42 -3.27 11.66
N ASP A 111 3.92 -4.19 10.83
CA ASP A 111 5.18 -4.89 11.12
C ASP A 111 6.41 -4.00 10.89
N GLN A 112 7.13 -3.71 11.99
CA GLN A 112 8.34 -2.89 11.99
C GLN A 112 9.56 -3.57 11.35
N THR A 113 9.51 -4.88 11.10
CA THR A 113 10.65 -5.62 10.55
C THR A 113 10.71 -5.62 9.03
N ARG A 114 9.63 -5.25 8.35
CA ARG A 114 9.59 -5.19 6.88
C ARG A 114 10.21 -3.89 6.36
N SER A 115 11.37 -4.01 5.73
CA SER A 115 11.81 -3.03 4.73
C SER A 115 11.08 -3.29 3.40
N PHE A 116 10.73 -2.23 2.67
CA PHE A 116 10.03 -2.26 1.37
C PHE A 116 10.35 -3.48 0.48
N PRO A 117 9.36 -4.03 -0.25
CA PRO A 117 9.62 -5.11 -1.19
C PRO A 117 10.70 -4.67 -2.19
N LYS A 118 11.85 -5.33 -2.14
CA LYS A 118 12.95 -5.09 -3.07
C LYS A 118 12.75 -6.05 -4.23
N LEU A 119 12.34 -5.51 -5.37
CA LEU A 119 12.48 -6.19 -6.66
C LEU A 119 13.98 -6.48 -6.86
N THR A 120 14.43 -7.64 -6.41
CA THR A 120 15.77 -8.12 -6.73
C THR A 120 15.64 -8.76 -8.12
N ILE A 121 15.61 -7.91 -9.14
CA ILE A 121 15.80 -8.39 -10.50
C ILE A 121 17.18 -9.05 -10.50
N GLY A 122 17.19 -10.36 -10.77
CA GLY A 122 18.40 -11.18 -10.76
C GLY A 122 19.55 -10.45 -11.44
N GLY A 123 20.68 -10.40 -10.73
CA GLY A 123 21.83 -9.58 -11.07
C GLY A 123 22.21 -9.67 -12.54
N ARG A 124 22.44 -8.50 -13.12
CA ARG A 124 23.50 -8.37 -14.12
C ARG A 124 24.64 -7.64 -13.43
N SER A 125 25.65 -8.42 -13.10
CA SER A 125 27.05 -7.99 -13.02
C SER A 125 27.44 -7.19 -14.25
#